data_AF-A0A2V9Z979-F1
#
_entry.id   AF-A0A2V9Z979-F1
#
_cell.length_a   1.000
_cell.length_b   1.000
_cell.length_c   1.000
_cell.angle_alpha   90.00
_cell.angle_beta   90.00
_cell.angle_gamma   90.00
#
_symmetry.space_group_name_H-M   'P 1'
#
loop_
_entity.id
_entity.type
_entity.pdbx_description
1 polymer ?
#
loop_
_entity_poly.entity_id
_entity_poly.type
_entity_poly.pdbx_seq_one_letter_code
_entity_poly.pdbx_strand_id
1 'polypeptide(L)'
;GKQRLPERVSYITSPGNGDGKGWRKRMGLPRGGPSAAITSKAVLRFDENGEAYLASVHPGIEVEDVLANTGWMLRVSQEVAVTAEPSAAELAAIRDYDKNGFWTS
;
A
#
# COMPACT_ATOMS: atom_id res chain seq x y z
N GLY A 1 -10.40 4.55 -0.27
CA GLY A 1 -11.81 4.36 0.08
C GLY A 1 -12.24 2.95 -0.24
N LYS A 2 -13.28 2.45 0.46
CA LYS A 2 -13.64 1.01 0.46
C LYS A 2 -13.91 0.41 -0.93
N GLN A 3 -14.35 1.22 -1.89
CA GLN A 3 -14.53 0.78 -3.28
C GLN A 3 -13.22 0.41 -3.99
N ARG A 4 -12.12 1.09 -3.66
CA ARG A 4 -10.78 0.85 -4.25
C ARG A 4 -9.99 -0.23 -3.51
N LEU A 5 -10.30 -0.42 -2.23
CA LEU A 5 -9.73 -1.46 -1.38
C LEU A 5 -10.88 -2.35 -0.84
N PRO A 6 -11.57 -3.11 -1.70
CA PRO A 6 -12.62 -4.02 -1.25
C PRO A 6 -12.01 -5.27 -0.62
N GLU A 7 -12.79 -5.98 0.21
CA GLU A 7 -12.41 -7.31 0.72
C GLU A 7 -12.17 -8.32 -0.42
N ARG A 8 -12.96 -8.23 -1.49
CA ARG A 8 -12.81 -9.06 -2.68
C ARG A 8 -13.00 -8.25 -3.95
N VAL A 9 -12.04 -8.35 -4.86
CA VAL A 9 -12.16 -7.76 -6.20
C VAL A 9 -13.05 -8.62 -7.09
N SER A 10 -13.75 -8.00 -8.03
CA SER A 10 -14.60 -8.71 -8.99
C SER A 10 -13.81 -9.49 -10.04
N TYR A 11 -12.56 -9.08 -10.31
CA TYR A 11 -11.69 -9.71 -11.30
C TYR A 11 -10.22 -9.52 -10.92
N ILE A 12 -9.40 -10.55 -11.14
CA ILE A 12 -7.96 -10.52 -10.86
C ILE A 12 -7.22 -10.32 -12.19
N THR A 13 -6.77 -9.10 -12.47
CA THR A 13 -5.93 -8.80 -13.65
C THR A 13 -4.46 -9.09 -13.41
N SER A 14 -3.98 -8.81 -12.18
CA SER A 14 -2.60 -9.00 -11.75
C SER A 14 -2.57 -9.85 -10.47
N PRO A 15 -1.99 -11.06 -10.50
CA PRO A 15 -1.97 -11.94 -9.33
C PRO A 15 -1.17 -11.37 -8.14
N GLY A 16 -1.85 -11.19 -7.00
CA GLY A 16 -1.25 -10.86 -5.71
C GLY A 16 -0.72 -12.09 -4.95
N ASN A 17 -0.94 -12.13 -3.64
CA ASN A 17 -0.61 -13.29 -2.79
C ASN A 17 -1.73 -14.35 -2.74
N GLY A 18 -2.91 -14.06 -3.30
CA GLY A 18 -4.04 -14.98 -3.36
C GLY A 18 -4.57 -15.36 -1.98
N ASP A 19 -4.72 -16.66 -1.70
CA ASP A 19 -5.16 -17.16 -0.40
C ASP A 19 -4.04 -17.31 0.64
N GLY A 20 -2.86 -16.77 0.33
CA GLY A 20 -1.75 -16.63 1.25
C GLY A 20 -0.57 -17.56 0.98
N LYS A 21 0.11 -18.00 2.04
CA LYS A 21 1.38 -18.72 1.95
C LYS A 21 1.28 -19.94 1.02
N GLY A 22 2.14 -19.97 0.01
CA GLY A 22 2.22 -21.06 -0.96
C GLY A 22 1.21 -20.99 -2.11
N TRP A 23 0.19 -20.11 -2.08
CA TRP A 23 -0.77 -19.95 -3.18
C TRP A 23 -0.08 -19.69 -4.50
N ARG A 24 0.85 -18.72 -4.51
CA ARG A 24 1.61 -18.34 -5.70
C ARG A 24 2.33 -19.53 -6.30
N LYS A 25 2.98 -20.38 -5.48
CA LYS A 25 3.64 -21.60 -5.95
C LYS A 25 2.66 -22.60 -6.55
N ARG A 26 1.50 -22.84 -5.90
CA ARG A 26 0.45 -23.75 -6.42
C ARG A 26 -0.09 -23.28 -7.77
N MET A 27 -0.17 -21.97 -7.98
CA MET A 27 -0.64 -21.36 -9.23
C MET A 27 0.46 -21.16 -10.29
N GLY A 28 1.67 -21.71 -10.10
CA GLY A 28 2.76 -21.60 -11.07
C GLY A 28 3.45 -20.23 -11.11
N LEU A 29 3.37 -19.45 -10.03
CA LEU A 29 3.96 -18.11 -9.87
C LEU A 29 5.09 -18.12 -8.81
N PRO A 30 6.24 -18.78 -9.06
CA PRO A 30 7.23 -19.06 -8.02
C PRO A 30 8.06 -17.85 -7.55
N ARG A 31 8.02 -16.71 -8.25
CA ARG A 31 8.82 -15.50 -7.95
C ARG A 31 7.94 -14.26 -7.82
N GLY A 32 8.40 -13.28 -7.06
CA GLY A 32 7.74 -11.97 -6.89
C GLY A 32 6.49 -12.01 -6.01
N GLY A 33 5.71 -10.93 -6.07
CA GLY A 33 4.55 -10.67 -5.21
C GLY A 33 4.52 -9.19 -4.82
N PRO A 34 3.37 -8.67 -4.37
CA PRO A 34 3.28 -7.29 -3.94
C PRO A 34 4.14 -7.08 -2.69
N SER A 35 5.00 -6.05 -2.72
CA SER A 35 5.85 -5.68 -1.59
C SER A 35 5.25 -4.54 -0.75
N ALA A 36 4.44 -3.69 -1.39
CA ALA A 36 3.71 -2.62 -0.75
C ALA A 36 2.51 -2.20 -1.61
N ALA A 37 1.49 -1.63 -0.97
CA ALA A 37 0.50 -0.79 -1.63
C ALA A 37 0.57 0.60 -1.00
N ILE A 38 0.96 1.59 -1.80
CA ILE A 38 1.04 3.00 -1.38
C ILE A 38 -0.24 3.67 -1.85
N THR A 39 -0.93 4.32 -0.93
CA THR A 39 -2.19 5.03 -1.19
C THR A 39 -1.98 6.52 -0.95
N SER A 40 -3.01 7.35 -1.15
CA SER A 40 -2.95 8.75 -0.73
C SER A 40 -2.94 8.95 0.80
N LYS A 41 -3.12 7.88 1.59
CA LYS A 41 -3.28 7.97 3.05
C LYS A 41 -2.21 7.23 3.85
N ALA A 42 -1.63 6.18 3.28
CA ALA A 42 -0.86 5.21 4.03
C ALA A 42 -0.05 4.28 3.13
N VAL A 43 0.93 3.61 3.74
CA VAL A 43 1.65 2.48 3.17
C VAL A 43 1.16 1.18 3.83
N LEU A 44 0.68 0.27 2.99
CA LEU A 44 0.34 -1.10 3.37
C LEU A 44 1.51 -2.01 2.97
N ARG A 45 1.89 -2.92 3.85
CA ARG A 45 2.88 -3.98 3.59
C ARG A 45 2.21 -5.35 3.71
N PHE A 46 2.92 -6.40 3.36
CA PHE A 46 2.43 -7.78 3.41
C PHE A 46 3.33 -8.61 4.33
N ASP A 47 2.73 -9.42 5.19
CA ASP A 47 3.49 -10.31 6.08
C ASP A 47 3.97 -11.58 5.37
N GLU A 48 4.57 -12.50 6.12
CA GLU A 48 5.05 -13.78 5.58
C GLU A 48 3.94 -14.69 5.01
N ASN A 49 2.69 -14.46 5.41
CA ASN A 49 1.52 -15.16 4.90
C ASN A 49 0.95 -14.47 3.67
N GLY A 50 1.47 -13.29 3.33
CA GLY A 50 1.01 -12.48 2.20
C GLY A 50 -0.21 -11.63 2.51
N GLU A 51 -0.58 -11.49 3.79
CA GLU A 51 -1.73 -10.70 4.23
C GLU A 51 -1.32 -9.24 4.45
N ALA A 52 -2.15 -8.30 3.98
CA ALA A 52 -1.87 -6.89 4.09
C ALA A 52 -1.98 -6.40 5.55
N TYR A 53 -1.13 -5.46 5.92
CA TYR A 53 -1.21 -4.74 7.19
C TYR A 53 -0.80 -3.26 7.01
N LEU A 54 -1.33 -2.40 7.88
CA LEU A 54 -0.97 -0.99 7.93
C LEU A 54 0.45 -0.85 8.51
N ALA A 55 1.37 -0.37 7.69
CA ALA A 55 2.77 -0.17 8.08
C ALA A 55 3.03 1.27 8.52
N SER A 56 2.49 2.24 7.79
CA SER A 56 2.59 3.66 8.15
C SER A 56 1.38 4.45 7.64
N VAL A 57 1.07 5.54 8.34
CA VAL A 57 0.14 6.58 7.88
C VAL A 57 0.92 7.75 7.30
N HIS A 58 0.36 8.50 6.35
CA HIS A 58 0.99 9.73 5.87
C HIS A 58 0.79 10.88 6.87
N PRO A 59 1.62 11.94 6.82
CA PRO A 59 1.48 13.08 7.73
C PRO A 59 0.05 13.62 7.78
N GLY A 60 -0.48 13.80 9.00
CA GLY A 60 -1.82 14.32 9.23
C GLY A 60 -2.98 13.32 9.02
N ILE A 61 -2.68 12.04 8.76
CA ILE A 61 -3.70 10.99 8.63
C ILE A 61 -3.73 10.12 9.88
N GLU A 62 -4.92 9.99 10.47
CA GLU A 62 -5.18 9.07 11.59
C GLU A 62 -5.38 7.63 11.11
N VAL A 63 -5.02 6.66 11.95
CA VAL A 63 -5.18 5.22 11.65
C VAL A 63 -6.64 4.89 11.36
N GLU A 64 -7.57 5.45 12.14
CA GLU A 64 -9.01 5.24 12.03
C GLU A 64 -9.55 5.62 10.65
N ASP A 65 -9.00 6.68 10.03
CA ASP A 65 -9.40 7.11 8.69
C ASP A 65 -8.98 6.09 7.62
N VAL A 66 -7.81 5.46 7.77
CA VAL A 66 -7.37 4.37 6.89
C VAL A 66 -8.27 3.15 7.06
N LEU A 67 -8.57 2.77 8.29
CA LEU A 67 -9.46 1.63 8.60
C LEU A 67 -10.87 1.87 8.05
N ALA A 68 -11.42 3.07 8.24
CA ALA A 68 -12.72 3.46 7.70
C ALA A 68 -12.76 3.46 6.18
N ASN A 69 -11.61 3.59 5.51
CA ASN A 69 -11.48 3.59 4.06
C ASN A 69 -11.03 2.24 3.47
N THR A 70 -10.94 1.20 4.28
CA THR A 70 -10.55 -0.16 3.88
C THR A 70 -11.75 -1.11 4.01
N GLY A 71 -11.94 -1.97 3.00
CA GLY A 71 -13.13 -2.81 2.86
C GLY A 71 -13.11 -4.10 3.66
N TRP A 72 -11.97 -4.46 4.26
CA TRP A 72 -11.79 -5.61 5.13
C TRP A 72 -11.23 -5.19 6.49
N MET A 73 -11.15 -6.13 7.44
CA MET A 73 -10.52 -5.92 8.73
C MET A 73 -9.00 -5.83 8.57
N LEU A 74 -8.50 -4.61 8.37
CA LEU A 74 -7.07 -4.36 8.18
C LEU A 74 -6.33 -4.45 9.52
N ARG A 75 -5.30 -5.31 9.58
CA ARG A 75 -4.40 -5.36 10.72
C ARG A 75 -3.52 -4.12 10.79
N VAL A 76 -3.27 -3.64 12.00
CA VAL A 76 -2.41 -2.49 12.29
C VAL A 76 -1.09 -3.01 12.86
N SER A 77 0.05 -2.54 12.33
CA SER A 77 1.36 -2.87 12.90
C SER A 77 1.45 -2.41 14.35
N GLN A 78 2.21 -3.13 15.19
CA GLN A 78 2.50 -2.68 16.56
C GLN A 78 3.34 -1.39 16.58
N GLU A 79 4.05 -1.13 15.48
CA GLU A 79 4.97 -0.01 15.32
C GLU A 79 4.50 0.92 14.18
N VAL A 80 3.19 1.14 14.02
CA VAL A 80 2.72 2.09 13.00
C VAL A 80 3.32 3.46 13.26
N ALA A 81 4.10 3.92 12.29
CA ALA A 81 4.74 5.23 12.32
C ALA A 81 4.10 6.16 11.28
N VAL A 82 4.39 7.46 11.41
CA VAL A 82 4.14 8.43 10.36
C VAL A 82 5.21 8.25 9.28
N THR A 83 4.78 8.26 8.02
CA THR A 83 5.67 8.21 6.85
C THR A 83 6.54 9.46 6.86
N ALA A 84 7.86 9.29 6.75
CA ALA A 84 8.79 10.42 6.73
C ALA A 84 8.44 11.38 5.59
N GLU A 85 8.47 12.67 5.89
CA GLU A 85 8.35 13.69 4.85
C GLU A 85 9.57 13.64 3.91
N PRO A 86 9.38 13.93 2.61
CA PRO A 86 10.48 13.98 1.66
C PRO A 86 11.53 15.01 2.10
N SER A 87 12.80 14.66 1.96
CA SER A 87 13.90 15.58 2.19
C SER A 87 13.93 16.71 1.16
N ALA A 88 14.62 17.80 1.49
CA ALA A 88 14.80 18.93 0.57
C ALA A 88 15.47 18.51 -0.77
N ALA A 89 16.39 17.54 -0.72
CA ALA A 89 17.06 17.02 -1.92
C ALA A 89 16.09 16.20 -2.80
N GLU A 90 15.24 15.37 -2.20
CA GLU A 90 14.21 14.62 -2.92
C GLU A 90 13.16 15.56 -3.53
N LEU A 91 12.71 16.57 -2.78
CA LEU A 91 11.79 17.60 -3.31
C LEU A 91 12.40 18.38 -4.48
N ALA A 92 13.69 18.75 -4.38
CA ALA A 92 14.40 19.42 -5.47
C ALA A 92 14.47 18.53 -6.72
N ALA A 93 14.81 17.25 -6.56
CA ALA A 93 14.84 16.29 -7.65
C ALA A 93 13.45 16.13 -8.30
N ILE A 94 12.39 15.95 -7.49
CA ILE A 94 11.02 15.82 -7.99
C ILE A 94 10.63 17.05 -8.83
N ARG A 95 10.91 18.27 -8.34
CA ARG A 95 10.59 19.52 -9.05
C ARG A 95 11.39 19.69 -10.35
N ASP A 96 12.61 19.16 -10.40
CA ASP A 96 13.39 19.16 -11.65
C ASP A 96 12.87 18.13 -12.66
N TYR A 97 12.36 16.97 -12.21
CA TYR A 97 11.75 15.98 -13.10
C TYR A 97 10.33 16.36 -13.54
N ASP A 98 9.56 17.05 -12.70
CA ASP A 98 8.19 17.48 -12.97
C ASP A 98 8.08 19.01 -13.11
N LYS A 99 8.84 19.57 -14.07
CA LYS A 99 8.97 21.04 -14.25
C LYS A 99 7.65 21.77 -14.47
N ASN A 100 6.67 21.07 -15.04
CA ASN A 100 5.34 21.62 -15.34
C ASN A 100 4.31 21.29 -14.26
N GLY A 101 4.71 20.55 -13.20
CA GLY A 101 3.83 20.12 -12.12
C GLY A 101 2.73 19.17 -12.57
N PHE A 102 2.91 18.37 -13.61
CA PHE A 102 1.85 17.48 -14.10
C PHE A 102 1.46 16.41 -13.06
N TRP A 103 2.41 15.97 -12.24
CA TRP A 103 2.21 14.96 -11.20
C TRP A 103 2.10 15.56 -9.80
N THR A 104 2.69 16.73 -9.57
CA THR A 104 2.74 17.39 -8.25
C THR A 104 1.82 18.61 -8.10
N SER A 105 1.01 18.97 -9.11
CA SER A 105 0.03 20.06 -9.05
C SER A 105 -1.04 19.87 -8.00
#